data_AF-A0A6G3SIH1-F1
#
_entry.id   AF-A0A6G3SIH1-F1
#
_cell.length_a   1.000
_cell.length_b   1.000
_cell.length_c   1.000
_cell.angle_alpha   90.00
_cell.angle_beta   90.00
_cell.angle_gamma   90.00
#
_symmetry.space_group_name_H-M   'P 1'
#
loop_
_entity.id
_entity.type
_entity.pdbx_description
1 polymer ?
#
loop_
_entity_poly.entity_id
_entity_poly.type
_entity_poly.pdbx_seq_one_letter_code
_entity_poly.pdbx_strand_id
1 'polypeptide(L)'
;ATPSGHASAGAALAALLPGVAKGCAFEFVREPGLFTGRAGLMAVAGALPPDGRRAPGVLASVRNLSWHLVADEDRLFVPGAGLMRCSADLATGAAGLLMSLHYLSGGTGETGETGGTGRTGGRDGRDGSGETGETGANDLLELLTLG
;
A
#
# COMPACT_ATOMS: atom_id res chain seq x y z
N ALA A 1 23.50 -33.47 10.50
CA ALA A 1 23.80 -32.06 10.24
C ALA A 1 22.56 -31.26 10.58
N THR A 2 22.62 -30.42 11.61
CA THR A 2 21.49 -29.63 12.12
C THR A 2 21.28 -28.39 11.25
N PRO A 3 20.13 -28.21 10.57
CA PRO A 3 19.83 -26.99 9.80
C PRO A 3 19.34 -25.83 10.70
N SER A 4 19.82 -25.71 11.94
CA SER A 4 19.10 -25.04 13.03
C SER A 4 19.48 -23.58 13.34
N GLY A 5 20.58 -23.06 12.77
CA GLY A 5 21.06 -21.70 13.08
C GLY A 5 20.30 -20.58 12.35
N HIS A 6 20.19 -20.66 11.02
CA HIS A 6 19.54 -19.61 10.22
C HIS A 6 18.02 -19.56 10.42
N ALA A 7 17.38 -20.71 10.63
CA ALA A 7 15.94 -20.79 10.88
C ALA A 7 15.55 -20.16 12.23
N SER A 8 16.38 -20.30 13.27
CA SER A 8 16.13 -19.68 14.59
C SER A 8 16.42 -18.18 14.57
N ALA A 9 17.44 -17.72 13.85
CA ALA A 9 17.68 -16.29 13.61
C ALA A 9 16.53 -15.64 12.82
N GLY A 10 16.01 -16.32 11.79
CA GLY A 10 14.85 -15.86 11.02
C GLY A 10 13.59 -15.73 11.88
N ALA A 11 13.34 -16.69 12.77
CA ALA A 11 12.22 -16.62 13.72
C ALA A 11 12.37 -15.45 14.71
N ALA A 12 13.58 -15.21 15.23
CA ALA A 12 13.85 -14.08 16.11
C ALA A 12 13.63 -12.72 15.42
N LEU A 13 14.03 -12.59 14.14
CA LEU A 13 13.78 -11.39 13.35
C LEU A 13 12.29 -11.21 13.03
N ALA A 14 11.60 -12.29 12.67
CA ALA A 14 10.16 -12.26 12.40
C ALA A 14 9.35 -11.80 13.62
N ALA A 15 9.82 -12.13 14.83
CA ALA A 15 9.20 -11.67 16.08
C ALA A 15 9.23 -10.14 16.26
N LEU A 16 10.07 -9.40 15.49
CA LEU A 16 10.12 -7.94 15.52
C LEU A 16 9.09 -7.28 14.60
N LEU A 17 8.48 -8.01 13.65
CA LEU A 17 7.56 -7.44 12.66
C LEU A 17 6.38 -6.67 13.26
N PRO A 18 5.74 -7.10 14.38
CA PRO A 18 4.70 -6.29 15.02
C PRO A 18 5.21 -4.92 15.49
N GLY A 19 6.45 -4.85 15.99
CA GLY A 19 7.08 -3.60 16.38
C GLY A 19 7.38 -2.69 15.18
N VAL A 20 7.83 -3.28 14.07
CA VAL A 20 8.04 -2.56 12.80
C VAL A 20 6.72 -2.00 12.28
N ALA A 21 5.66 -2.81 12.22
CA ALA A 21 4.33 -2.38 11.78
C ALA A 21 3.81 -1.19 12.61
N LYS A 22 4.00 -1.24 13.95
CA LYS A 22 3.66 -0.13 14.83
C LYS A 22 4.48 1.14 14.54
N GLY A 23 5.78 1.00 14.30
CA GLY A 23 6.65 2.12 13.92
C GLY A 23 6.27 2.75 12.57
N CYS A 24 5.84 1.93 11.61
CA CYS A 24 5.35 2.39 10.31
C CYS A 24 3.99 3.11 10.38
N ALA A 25 3.20 2.86 11.42
CA ALA A 25 1.92 3.52 11.66
C ALA A 25 2.04 4.80 12.50
N PHE A 26 3.23 5.38 12.62
CA PHE A 26 3.45 6.60 13.40
C PHE A 26 2.69 7.79 12.81
N GLU A 27 2.08 8.59 13.69
CA GLU A 27 1.18 9.67 13.29
C GLU A 27 1.92 10.79 12.57
N PHE A 28 3.01 11.28 13.14
CA PHE A 28 3.76 12.43 12.62
C PHE A 28 4.96 11.99 11.78
N VAL A 29 4.79 12.06 10.46
CA VAL A 29 5.85 11.86 9.48
C VAL A 29 6.00 13.17 8.73
N ARG A 30 7.23 13.67 8.60
CA ARG A 30 7.48 15.00 8.00
C ARG A 30 7.44 14.96 6.48
N GLU A 31 8.02 13.94 5.87
CA GLU A 31 8.10 13.82 4.42
C GLU A 31 6.95 12.97 3.86
N PRO A 32 6.40 13.30 2.67
CA PRO A 32 5.36 12.48 2.04
C PRO A 32 5.90 11.26 1.29
N GLY A 33 7.14 11.35 0.78
CA GLY A 33 7.67 10.46 -0.25
C GLY A 33 7.80 8.98 0.11
N LEU A 34 8.09 8.16 -0.89
CA LEU A 34 8.20 6.70 -0.78
C LEU A 34 9.43 6.26 0.02
N PHE A 35 10.58 6.91 -0.16
CA PHE A 35 11.85 6.39 0.40
C PHE A 35 12.05 6.77 1.87
N THR A 36 11.63 7.98 2.24
CA THR A 36 11.89 8.55 3.57
C THR A 36 10.66 9.20 4.19
N GLY A 37 9.46 8.82 3.75
CA GLY A 37 8.24 9.50 4.12
C GLY A 37 7.04 8.59 4.34
N ARG A 38 5.87 9.22 4.50
CA ARG A 38 4.63 8.55 4.87
C ARG A 38 4.23 7.47 3.86
N ALA A 39 4.41 7.73 2.56
CA ALA A 39 4.04 6.78 1.52
C ALA A 39 4.78 5.45 1.63
N GLY A 40 6.07 5.47 1.99
CA GLY A 40 6.85 4.27 2.25
C GLY A 40 6.39 3.53 3.49
N LEU A 41 6.22 4.26 4.59
CA LEU A 41 5.83 3.67 5.87
C LEU A 41 4.46 2.98 5.78
N MET A 42 3.47 3.62 5.15
CA MET A 42 2.14 2.99 4.98
C MET A 42 2.18 1.77 4.04
N ALA A 43 3.01 1.79 3.00
CA ALA A 43 3.17 0.64 2.10
C ALA A 43 3.81 -0.55 2.82
N VAL A 44 4.86 -0.31 3.62
CA VAL A 44 5.49 -1.34 4.46
C VAL A 44 4.51 -1.88 5.49
N ALA A 45 3.82 -1.01 6.23
CA ALA A 45 2.78 -1.44 7.18
C ALA A 45 1.70 -2.30 6.49
N GLY A 46 1.29 -1.93 5.28
CA GLY A 46 0.33 -2.68 4.48
C GLY A 46 0.83 -4.03 3.98
N ALA A 47 2.16 -4.25 3.92
CA ALA A 47 2.78 -5.53 3.54
C ALA A 47 3.00 -6.46 4.73
N LEU A 48 2.90 -5.96 5.96
CA LEU A 48 3.17 -6.73 7.16
C LEU A 48 1.91 -7.44 7.69
N PRO A 49 2.01 -8.70 8.12
CA PRO A 49 0.91 -9.41 8.77
C PRO A 49 0.62 -8.83 10.18
N PRO A 50 -0.55 -9.13 10.79
CA PRO A 50 -1.63 -9.96 10.23
C PRO A 50 -2.63 -9.18 9.34
N ASP A 51 -2.84 -7.90 9.63
CA ASP A 51 -3.96 -7.13 9.05
C ASP A 51 -3.62 -6.52 7.67
N GLY A 52 -2.33 -6.39 7.35
CA GLY A 52 -1.84 -5.91 6.07
C GLY A 52 -2.45 -4.57 5.65
N ARG A 53 -2.84 -4.46 4.37
CA ARG A 53 -3.36 -3.22 3.74
C ARG A 53 -4.58 -2.63 4.43
N ARG A 54 -5.34 -3.43 5.19
CA ARG A 54 -6.57 -3.00 5.88
C ARG A 54 -6.35 -2.70 7.37
N ALA A 55 -5.11 -2.74 7.85
CA ALA A 55 -4.80 -2.38 9.23
C ALA A 55 -5.28 -0.95 9.56
N PRO A 56 -5.90 -0.71 10.73
CA PRO A 56 -6.38 0.62 11.11
C PRO A 56 -5.32 1.73 11.02
N GLY A 57 -4.06 1.42 11.37
CA GLY A 57 -2.93 2.34 11.25
C GLY A 57 -2.56 2.70 9.81
N VAL A 58 -2.74 1.77 8.86
CA VAL A 58 -2.54 2.02 7.43
C VAL A 58 -3.61 2.97 6.92
N LEU A 59 -4.88 2.71 7.22
CA LEU A 59 -6.00 3.56 6.81
C LEU A 59 -5.90 4.97 7.43
N ALA A 60 -5.46 5.06 8.70
CA ALA A 60 -5.17 6.34 9.33
C ALA A 60 -4.01 7.08 8.64
N SER A 61 -2.94 6.36 8.25
CA SER A 61 -1.83 6.96 7.52
C SER A 61 -2.26 7.47 6.14
N VAL A 62 -3.15 6.76 5.43
CA VAL A 62 -3.72 7.24 4.16
C VAL A 62 -4.51 8.53 4.38
N ARG A 63 -5.41 8.59 5.38
CA ARG A 63 -6.14 9.83 5.73
C ARG A 63 -5.18 10.99 5.98
N ASN A 64 -4.08 10.74 6.68
CA ASN A 64 -3.08 11.76 7.04
C ASN A 64 -2.18 12.18 5.86
N LEU A 65 -2.41 11.68 4.63
CA LEU A 65 -1.75 12.23 3.43
C LEU A 65 -2.22 13.65 3.14
N SER A 66 -3.46 14.01 3.51
CA SER A 66 -3.97 15.38 3.34
C SER A 66 -3.10 16.43 4.02
N TRP A 67 -2.38 16.08 5.09
CA TRP A 67 -1.43 16.98 5.77
C TRP A 67 -0.20 17.32 4.94
N HIS A 68 0.08 16.53 3.90
CA HIS A 68 1.27 16.66 3.07
C HIS A 68 1.01 17.28 1.70
N LEU A 69 -0.23 17.21 1.22
CA LEU A 69 -0.58 17.60 -0.14
C LEU A 69 -0.86 19.10 -0.20
N VAL A 70 -0.41 19.73 -1.28
CA VAL A 70 -0.74 21.12 -1.60
C VAL A 70 -1.81 21.10 -2.69
N ALA A 71 -3.02 21.51 -2.35
CA ALA A 71 -4.10 21.67 -3.31
C ALA A 71 -4.00 23.04 -4.01
N ASP A 72 -4.11 23.03 -5.33
CA ASP A 72 -4.16 24.23 -6.15
C ASP A 72 -5.06 23.94 -7.37
N GLU A 73 -6.17 24.66 -7.44
CA GLU A 73 -7.28 24.42 -8.38
C GLU A 73 -7.75 22.95 -8.40
N ASP A 74 -7.62 22.28 -9.55
CA ASP A 74 -7.99 20.90 -9.80
C ASP A 74 -6.83 19.91 -9.57
N ARG A 75 -5.74 20.37 -8.96
CA ARG A 75 -4.48 19.62 -8.83
C ARG A 75 -4.07 19.42 -7.39
N LEU A 76 -3.40 18.30 -7.15
CA LEU A 76 -2.71 18.00 -5.90
C LEU A 76 -1.22 17.88 -6.19
N PHE A 77 -0.44 18.70 -5.51
CA PHE A 77 1.01 18.70 -5.58
C PHE A 77 1.61 18.00 -4.36
N VAL A 78 2.67 17.23 -4.60
CA VAL A 78 3.44 16.55 -3.55
C VAL A 78 4.76 17.29 -3.34
N PRO A 79 4.99 17.90 -2.17
CA PRO A 79 6.30 18.45 -1.81
C PRO A 79 7.36 17.35 -1.81
N GLY A 80 8.48 17.57 -2.52
CA GLY A 80 9.61 16.65 -2.55
C GLY A 80 10.51 16.77 -1.32
N ALA A 81 11.73 16.23 -1.42
CA ALA A 81 12.71 16.30 -0.34
C ALA A 81 12.95 17.74 0.16
N GLY A 82 12.92 17.91 1.48
CA GLY A 82 13.09 19.22 2.13
C GLY A 82 11.86 20.13 2.06
N LEU A 83 10.78 19.72 1.38
CA LEU A 83 9.49 20.41 1.33
C LEU A 83 9.52 21.82 0.70
N MET A 84 10.60 22.17 -0.02
CA MET A 84 10.78 23.50 -0.63
C MET A 84 10.32 23.58 -2.09
N ARG A 85 10.07 22.43 -2.74
CA ARG A 85 9.60 22.33 -4.12
C ARG A 85 8.71 21.11 -4.30
N CYS A 86 7.78 21.16 -5.24
CA CYS A 86 7.00 19.99 -5.64
C CYS A 86 7.86 18.98 -6.41
N SER A 87 7.55 17.69 -6.28
CA SER A 87 8.18 16.63 -7.07
C SER A 87 7.16 15.62 -7.60
N ALA A 88 7.45 15.08 -8.78
CA ALA A 88 6.73 13.97 -9.40
C ALA A 88 7.57 12.68 -9.50
N ASP A 89 8.76 12.64 -8.89
CA ASP A 89 9.62 11.46 -8.93
C ASP A 89 9.14 10.33 -8.00
N LEU A 90 9.73 9.14 -8.16
CA LEU A 90 9.37 7.94 -7.40
C LEU A 90 9.79 8.01 -5.92
N ALA A 91 10.95 8.61 -5.63
CA ALA A 91 11.53 8.55 -4.29
C ALA A 91 10.84 9.51 -3.33
N THR A 92 10.52 10.72 -3.79
CA THR A 92 10.12 11.85 -2.98
C THR A 92 8.79 12.47 -3.40
N GLY A 93 8.34 12.21 -4.63
CA GLY A 93 7.22 12.91 -5.26
C GLY A 93 5.96 12.09 -5.47
N ALA A 94 5.09 12.63 -6.32
CA ALA A 94 3.76 12.08 -6.61
C ALA A 94 3.79 10.64 -7.13
N ALA A 95 4.76 10.25 -7.96
CA ALA A 95 4.83 8.88 -8.46
C ALA A 95 5.01 7.85 -7.35
N GLY A 96 5.84 8.15 -6.34
CA GLY A 96 6.02 7.28 -5.17
C GLY A 96 4.76 7.16 -4.32
N LEU A 97 4.09 8.29 -4.09
CA LEU A 97 2.85 8.34 -3.33
C LEU A 97 1.74 7.53 -4.04
N LEU A 98 1.56 7.72 -5.34
CA LEU A 98 0.58 7.00 -6.15
C LEU A 98 0.88 5.50 -6.24
N MET A 99 2.15 5.11 -6.32
CA MET A 99 2.55 3.70 -6.27
C MET A 99 2.13 3.04 -4.94
N SER A 100 2.38 3.72 -3.81
CA SER A 100 1.93 3.22 -2.51
C SER A 100 0.41 3.12 -2.41
N LEU A 101 -0.32 4.13 -2.89
CA LEU A 101 -1.78 4.09 -2.90
C LEU A 101 -2.29 2.96 -3.79
N HIS A 102 -1.76 2.80 -5.00
CA HIS A 102 -2.12 1.69 -5.89
C HIS A 102 -1.90 0.32 -5.23
N TYR A 103 -0.75 0.13 -4.57
CA TYR A 103 -0.48 -1.07 -3.79
C TYR A 103 -1.53 -1.29 -2.69
N LEU A 104 -1.87 -0.25 -1.92
CA LEU A 104 -2.83 -0.33 -0.82
C LEU A 104 -4.27 -0.56 -1.29
N SER A 105 -4.65 -0.04 -2.46
CA SER A 105 -5.95 -0.29 -3.09
C SER A 105 -6.15 -1.74 -3.51
N GLY A 106 -5.09 -2.57 -3.47
CA GLY A 106 -5.11 -3.94 -3.97
C GLY A 106 -4.90 -4.01 -5.48
N GLY A 107 -4.16 -3.04 -6.04
CA GLY A 107 -3.76 -2.96 -7.45
C GLY A 107 -3.55 -4.35 -8.04
N THR A 108 -4.28 -4.62 -9.12
CA THR A 108 -4.76 -5.94 -9.54
C THR A 108 -3.72 -7.02 -9.32
N GLY A 109 -3.93 -7.82 -8.28
CA GLY A 109 -3.32 -9.13 -8.16
C GLY A 109 -3.91 -10.08 -9.21
N GLU A 110 -3.86 -9.73 -10.49
CA GLU A 110 -3.88 -10.72 -11.58
C GLU A 110 -2.49 -11.37 -11.64
N THR A 111 -2.06 -11.97 -10.53
CA THR A 111 -1.40 -13.26 -10.64
C THR A 111 -2.53 -14.28 -10.71
N GLY A 112 -3.27 -14.25 -11.82
CA GLY A 112 -4.03 -15.40 -12.25
C GLY A 112 -3.02 -16.52 -12.41
N GLU A 113 -2.94 -17.40 -11.42
CA GLU A 113 -2.31 -18.70 -11.58
C GLU A 113 -2.93 -19.30 -12.85
N THR A 114 -2.14 -19.32 -13.92
CA THR A 114 -2.49 -20.03 -15.13
C THR A 114 -2.40 -21.51 -14.79
N GLY A 115 -3.46 -22.03 -14.18
CA GLY A 115 -3.71 -23.45 -14.05
C GLY A 115 -4.01 -24.05 -15.42
N GLY A 116 -2.97 -24.24 -16.23
CA GLY A 116 -2.93 -25.34 -17.20
C GLY A 116 -2.48 -26.59 -16.42
N THR A 117 -3.20 -27.71 -16.37
CA THR A 117 -3.81 -28.43 -17.49
C THR A 117 -4.86 -29.41 -16.96
N GLY A 118 -6.09 -29.33 -17.47
CA GLY A 118 -7.18 -30.27 -17.17
C GLY A 118 -8.33 -30.09 -18.16
N ARG A 119 -8.11 -30.50 -19.41
CA ARG A 119 -9.07 -30.38 -20.52
C ARG A 119 -10.13 -31.47 -20.43
N THR A 120 -11.35 -31.14 -19.98
CA THR A 120 -12.66 -31.79 -20.30
C THR A 120 -13.76 -30.86 -19.79
N GLY A 121 -14.47 -30.08 -20.61
CA GLY A 121 -15.59 -30.54 -21.44
C GLY A 121 -16.91 -30.03 -20.85
N GLY A 122 -17.66 -29.21 -21.61
CA GLY A 122 -19.03 -28.83 -21.27
C GLY A 122 -19.31 -27.32 -21.33
N ARG A 123 -19.95 -26.87 -22.41
CA ARG A 123 -20.64 -25.57 -22.47
C ARG A 123 -21.87 -25.66 -21.57
N ASP A 124 -22.07 -24.70 -20.68
CA ASP A 124 -23.42 -24.18 -20.43
C ASP A 124 -23.34 -22.74 -19.92
N GLY A 125 -24.22 -21.88 -20.44
CA GLY A 125 -24.21 -20.45 -20.20
C GLY A 125 -24.82 -20.06 -18.85
N ARG A 126 -24.22 -19.06 -18.20
CA ARG A 126 -24.96 -18.10 -17.38
C ARG A 126 -24.15 -16.84 -17.12
N ASP A 127 -24.74 -15.72 -17.50
CA ASP A 127 -24.26 -14.37 -17.27
C ASP A 127 -24.18 -14.06 -15.77
N GLY A 128 -23.05 -13.49 -15.35
CA GLY A 128 -22.83 -12.98 -14.00
C GLY A 128 -21.79 -11.86 -14.07
N SER A 129 -22.28 -10.62 -14.02
CA SER A 129 -21.50 -9.39 -13.97
C SER A 129 -20.64 -9.34 -12.70
N GLY A 130 -19.32 -9.48 -12.84
CA GLY A 130 -18.35 -9.29 -11.76
C GLY A 130 -17.94 -7.82 -11.64
N GLU A 131 -18.57 -7.11 -10.71
CA GLU A 131 -18.06 -5.84 -10.16
C GLU A 131 -17.06 -6.18 -9.04
N THR A 132 -15.75 -6.32 -9.32
CA THR A 132 -14.77 -6.64 -8.26
C THR A 132 -13.45 -5.86 -8.32
N GLY A 133 -13.35 -4.77 -9.09
CA GLY A 133 -12.10 -4.00 -9.20
C GLY A 133 -12.14 -2.58 -8.63
N GLU A 134 -13.28 -1.90 -8.72
CA GLU A 134 -13.33 -0.44 -8.53
C GLU A 134 -13.58 0.00 -7.08
N THR A 135 -14.19 -0.86 -6.25
CA THR A 135 -14.63 -0.49 -4.89
C THR A 135 -13.47 -0.15 -3.95
N GLY A 136 -12.31 -0.82 -4.09
CA GLY A 136 -11.17 -0.63 -3.19
C GLY A 136 -10.40 0.68 -3.41
N ALA A 137 -10.34 1.16 -4.66
CA ALA A 137 -9.68 2.42 -4.98
C ALA A 137 -10.53 3.63 -4.57
N ASN A 138 -11.86 3.55 -4.77
CA ASN A 138 -12.80 4.60 -4.37
C ASN A 138 -12.81 4.82 -2.84
N ASP A 139 -12.72 3.74 -2.06
CA ASP A 139 -12.66 3.77 -0.59
C ASP A 139 -11.43 4.56 -0.05
N LEU A 140 -10.27 4.45 -0.71
CA LEU A 140 -9.07 5.19 -0.32
C LEU A 140 -9.11 6.66 -0.74
N LEU A 141 -9.76 6.97 -1.87
CA LEU A 141 -9.99 8.35 -2.30
C LEU A 141 -10.97 9.07 -1.37
N GLU A 142 -12.05 8.40 -0.93
CA GLU A 142 -12.97 8.97 0.06
C GLU A 142 -12.22 9.35 1.36
N LEU A 143 -11.31 8.49 1.82
CA LEU A 143 -10.46 8.76 2.99
C LEU A 143 -9.58 10.00 2.84
N LEU A 144 -9.17 10.38 1.62
CA LEU A 144 -8.40 11.60 1.38
C LEU A 144 -9.27 12.86 1.41
N THR A 145 -10.57 12.72 1.17
CA THR A 145 -11.53 13.83 1.06
C THR A 145 -12.34 14.10 2.33
N LEU A 146 -12.36 13.17 3.29
CA LEU A 146 -13.12 13.26 4.55
C LEU A 146 -12.34 13.91 5.71
N GLY A 147 -11.36 14.77 5.39
CA GLY A 147 -10.54 15.52 6.36
C GLY A 147 -11.27 16.71 6.98
#